data_AF-A0ABD0QKB6-F1
#
_entry.id   AF-A0ABD0QKB6-F1
#
_cell.length_a   1.000
_cell.length_b   1.000
_cell.length_c   1.000
_cell.angle_alpha   90.00
_cell.angle_beta   90.00
_cell.angle_gamma   90.00
#
_symmetry.space_group_name_H-M   'P 1'
#
loop_
_entity.id
_entity.type
_entity.pdbx_description
1 polymer ?
#
loop_
_entity_poly.entity_id
_entity_poly.type
_entity_poly.pdbx_seq_one_letter_code
_entity_poly.pdbx_strand_id
1 'polypeptide(L)' 'ALQQDPFEPLQSVDLSVLSMKTALLTVLTSVKEVGDLQALSVSDLCMEFRPADSQVVLRPQPGYVSKVPTMPFRDQ' A
#
# COMPACT_ATOMS: atom_id res chain seq x y z
N ALA A 1 17.74 -13.43 10.28
CA ALA A 1 18.34 -12.13 10.67
C ALA A 1 17.35 -11.23 11.43
N LEU A 2 16.02 -11.29 11.19
CA LEU A 2 15.01 -10.44 11.85
C LEU A 2 13.97 -11.24 12.68
N GLN A 3 14.34 -12.39 13.24
CA GLN A 3 13.45 -13.25 14.05
C GLN A 3 13.87 -13.35 15.51
N GLN A 4 14.83 -12.52 15.92
CA GLN A 4 15.39 -12.52 17.27
C GLN A 4 15.42 -11.09 17.79
N ASP A 5 15.54 -10.96 19.11
CA ASP A 5 15.72 -9.68 19.81
C ASP A 5 16.66 -8.74 19.04
N PRO A 6 16.27 -7.46 18.84
CA PRO A 6 15.12 -6.76 19.43
C PRO A 6 13.82 -6.85 18.60
N PHE A 7 13.78 -7.69 17.56
CA PHE A 7 12.64 -7.73 16.64
C PHE A 7 11.66 -8.83 17.05
N GLU A 8 10.39 -8.45 17.10
CA GLU A 8 9.31 -9.41 17.32
C GLU A 8 9.28 -10.44 16.17
N PRO A 9 9.16 -11.75 16.48
CA PRO A 9 9.08 -12.78 15.46
C PRO A 9 7.94 -12.53 14.48
N LEU A 10 8.20 -12.69 13.19
CA LEU A 10 7.21 -12.43 12.13
C LEU A 10 5.95 -13.31 12.25
N GLN A 11 6.00 -14.41 13.00
CA GLN A 11 4.85 -15.29 13.21
C GLN A 11 3.91 -14.80 14.32
N SER A 12 4.34 -13.87 15.19
CA SER A 12 3.51 -13.34 16.27
C SER A 12 2.75 -12.08 15.88
N VAL A 13 3.14 -11.41 14.78
CA VAL A 13 2.41 -10.25 14.26
C VAL A 13 1.17 -10.70 13.48
N ASP A 14 0.06 -9.98 13.67
CA ASP A 14 -1.17 -10.19 12.91
C ASP A 14 -0.90 -10.00 11.41
N LEU A 15 -1.45 -10.91 10.58
CA LEU A 15 -1.27 -10.88 9.14
C LEU A 15 -1.79 -9.58 8.53
N SER A 16 -2.87 -9.01 9.07
CA SER A 16 -3.41 -7.71 8.62
C SER A 16 -2.40 -6.58 8.80
N VAL A 17 -1.68 -6.55 9.92
CA VAL A 17 -0.66 -5.54 10.23
C VAL A 17 0.56 -5.71 9.33
N LEU A 18 1.00 -6.96 9.10
CA LEU A 18 2.10 -7.24 8.19
C LEU A 18 1.73 -6.86 6.75
N SER A 19 0.53 -7.25 6.29
CA SER A 19 -0.02 -6.93 4.98
C SER A 19 -0.19 -5.43 4.76
N MET A 20 -0.58 -4.66 5.77
CA MET A 20 -0.61 -3.19 5.70
C MET A 20 0.79 -2.61 5.48
N LYS A 21 1.77 -3.04 6.28
CA LYS A 21 3.15 -2.54 6.18
C LYS A 21 3.75 -2.88 4.82
N THR A 22 3.54 -4.09 4.32
CA THR A 22 4.03 -4.49 3.00
C THR A 22 3.31 -3.74 1.90
N ALA A 23 1.98 -3.60 1.93
CA ALA A 23 1.23 -2.83 0.94
C ALA A 23 1.69 -1.36 0.88
N LEU A 24 1.89 -0.72 2.04
CA LEU A 24 2.44 0.63 2.12
C LEU A 24 3.82 0.72 1.46
N LEU A 25 4.74 -0.18 1.82
CA LEU A 25 6.08 -0.21 1.23
C LEU A 25 6.05 -0.45 -0.27
N THR A 26 5.24 -1.41 -0.73
CA THR A 26 5.08 -1.71 -2.15
C THR A 26 4.62 -0.48 -2.92
N VAL A 27 3.61 0.24 -2.42
CA VAL A 27 3.15 1.45 -3.10
C VAL A 27 4.19 2.56 -3.05
N LEU A 28 4.86 2.80 -1.91
CA LEU A 28 5.95 3.78 -1.83
C LEU A 28 7.08 3.49 -2.83
N THR A 29 7.43 2.21 -3.04
CA THR A 29 8.45 1.83 -4.03
C THR A 29 7.95 1.82 -5.47
N SER A 30 6.63 1.71 -5.69
CA SER A 30 6.03 1.67 -7.03
C SER A 30 5.63 3.05 -7.54
N VAL A 31 5.49 4.03 -6.64
CA VAL A 31 5.19 5.41 -6.99
C VAL A 31 6.35 5.98 -7.82
N LYS A 32 6.03 6.36 -9.05
CA LYS A 32 6.99 6.87 -10.04
C LYS A 32 7.45 8.28 -9.73
N GLU A 33 6.63 9.05 -8.99
CA GLU A 33 6.90 10.43 -8.64
C GLU A 33 6.52 10.74 -7.19
N VAL A 34 7.41 11.40 -6.46
CA VAL A 34 7.19 11.79 -5.05
C VAL A 34 5.89 12.60 -4.87
N GLY A 35 5.40 13.27 -5.92
CA GLY A 35 4.13 13.99 -5.91
C GLY A 35 2.88 13.11 -5.80
N ASP A 36 2.96 11.82 -6.11
CA ASP A 36 1.83 10.88 -5.97
C ASP A 36 1.76 10.26 -4.55
N LEU A 37 2.76 10.49 -3.68
CA LEU A 37 2.71 10.04 -2.28
C LEU A 37 1.50 10.62 -1.53
N GLN A 38 1.14 11.88 -1.84
CA GLN A 38 -0.01 12.54 -1.22
C GLN A 38 -1.36 11.94 -1.63
N ALA A 39 -1.37 11.04 -2.63
CA ALA A 39 -2.55 10.28 -3.00
C ALA A 39 -2.79 9.09 -2.06
N LEU A 40 -1.78 8.68 -1.28
CA LEU A 40 -1.84 7.49 -0.46
C LEU A 40 -2.41 7.79 0.92
N SER A 41 -3.31 6.94 1.39
CA SER A 41 -3.87 7.01 2.72
C SER A 41 -4.16 5.62 3.25
N VAL A 42 -3.99 5.44 4.56
CA VAL A 42 -4.33 4.20 5.29
C VAL A 42 -5.77 4.23 5.84
N SER A 43 -6.57 5.21 5.45
CA SER A 43 -8.00 5.27 5.83
C SER A 43 -8.81 4.17 5.13
N ASP A 44 -9.89 3.72 5.75
CA ASP A 44 -10.78 2.68 5.22
C ASP A 44 -11.41 3.03 3.85
N LEU A 45 -11.40 4.32 3.48
CA LEU A 45 -11.86 4.79 2.16
C LEU A 45 -10.82 4.55 1.05
N CYS A 46 -9.56 4.48 1.42
CA CYS A 46 -8.41 4.39 0.51
C CYS A 46 -7.74 3.02 0.55
N MET A 47 -8.12 2.15 1.50
CA MET A 47 -7.51 0.86 1.71
C MET A 47 -8.56 -0.19 2.04
N GLU A 48 -8.57 -1.29 1.27
CA GLU A 48 -9.53 -2.38 1.42
C GLU A 48 -8.80 -3.72 1.43
N PHE A 49 -8.95 -4.47 2.52
CA PHE A 49 -8.51 -5.86 2.61
C PHE A 49 -9.57 -6.77 2.02
N ARG A 50 -9.18 -7.61 1.06
CA ARG A 50 -10.05 -8.67 0.54
C ARG A 50 -10.13 -9.84 1.55
N PRO A 51 -11.16 -10.69 1.44
CA PRO A 51 -11.34 -11.83 2.33
C PRO A 51 -10.06 -12.66 2.52
N ALA A 52 -9.86 -13.11 3.76
CA ALA A 52 -8.69 -13.87 4.21
C ALA A 52 -7.35 -13.16 4.02
N ASP A 53 -7.33 -11.82 4.01
CA ASP A 53 -6.15 -10.96 3.84
C ASP A 53 -5.31 -11.31 2.61
N SER A 54 -5.95 -11.91 1.60
CA SER A 54 -5.30 -12.42 0.40
C SER A 54 -4.88 -11.31 -0.56
N GLN A 55 -5.52 -10.13 -0.46
CA GLN A 55 -5.18 -8.98 -1.27
C GLN A 55 -5.36 -7.65 -0.52
N VAL A 56 -4.32 -6.83 -0.68
CA VAL A 56 -4.19 -5.37 -0.58
C VAL A 56 -4.83 -4.54 -1.71
N VAL A 57 -6.00 -3.90 -1.59
CA VAL A 57 -6.40 -2.86 -2.57
C VAL A 57 -6.16 -1.47 -1.99
N LEU A 58 -5.30 -0.69 -2.65
CA LEU A 58 -5.03 0.71 -2.30
C LEU A 58 -5.60 1.62 -3.40
N ARG A 59 -6.37 2.62 -2.99
CA ARG A 59 -7.02 3.62 -3.85
C ARG A 59 -6.49 5.01 -3.51
N PRO A 60 -6.35 5.90 -4.51
CA PRO A 60 -6.02 7.30 -4.27
C PRO A 60 -7.07 7.98 -3.38
N GLN A 61 -6.64 8.96 -2.58
CA GLN A 61 -7.56 9.80 -1.82
C GLN A 61 -8.60 10.47 -2.74
N PRO A 62 -9.88 10.52 -2.33
CA PRO A 62 -10.91 11.24 -3.08
C PRO A 62 -10.51 12.69 -3.32
N GLY A 63 -10.55 13.14 -4.58
CA GLY A 63 -10.17 14.50 -4.99
C GLY A 63 -8.69 14.67 -5.33
N TYR A 64 -7.86 13.63 -5.19
CA TYR A 64 -6.49 13.67 -5.71
C TYR A 64 -6.48 13.73 -7.24
N VAL A 65 -5.73 14.68 -7.80
CA VAL A 65 -5.47 14.81 -9.23
C VAL A 65 -3.96 14.73 -9.42
N SER A 66 -3.49 13.72 -10.15
CA SER A 66 -2.05 13.62 -10.44
C SER A 66 -1.62 14.82 -11.26
N LYS A 67 -0.48 15.41 -10.86
CA LYS A 67 0.07 16.60 -11.52
C LYS A 67 0.67 16.26 -12.88
N VAL A 68 0.84 14.98 -13.19
CA VAL A 68 1.31 14.49 -14.47
C VAL A 68 0.16 13.88 -15.25
N PRO A 69 -0.01 14.23 -16.54
CA PRO A 69 -1.04 13.62 -17.37
C PRO A 69 -0.82 12.11 -17.42
N THR A 70 -1.75 11.35 -16.84
CA THR A 70 -1.76 9.90 -16.98
C THR A 70 -2.08 9.57 -18.44
N MET A 71 -1.08 9.10 -19.19
CA MET A 71 -1.37 8.41 -20.45
C MET A 71 -2.24 7.20 -20.08
N PRO A 72 -3.45 7.04 -20.64
CA PRO A 72 -4.29 5.89 -20.31
C PRO A 72 -3.51 4.61 -20.60
N PHE A 73 -3.50 3.70 -19.62
CA PHE A 73 -3.01 2.34 -19.83
C PHE A 73 -3.85 1.73 -20.95
N ARG A 74 -3.23 1.62 -22.14
CA ARG A 74 -3.85 0.98 -23.29
C ARG A 74 -3.82 -0.52 -23.01
N ASP A 75 -4.99 -1.10 -22.77
CA ASP A 75 -5.18 -2.54 -22.89
C ASP A 75 -4.67 -2.96 -24.29
N GLN A 76 -3.63 -3.78 -24.31
CA GLN A 76 -3.16 -4.51 -25.49
C GLN A 76 -3.21 -5.99 -25.17
#